data_AF-A0A1N7N218-F1
#
_entry.id   AF-A0A1N7N218-F1
#
_cell.length_a   1.000
_cell.length_b   1.000
_cell.length_c   1.000
_cell.angle_alpha   90.00
_cell.angle_beta   90.00
_cell.angle_gamma   90.00
#
_symmetry.space_group_name_H-M   'P 1'
#
loop_
_entity.id
_entity.type
_entity.pdbx_description
1 polymer ?
#
loop_
_entity_poly.entity_id
_entity_poly.type
_entity_poly.pdbx_seq_one_letter_code
_entity_poly.pdbx_strand_id
1 'polypeptide(L)'
;MPDAIQLYRDFLAGKPGTCIFTGEEGCHAFVTEDEIDATFGSRHDTRHFVWLDRKPGEIGPEGLGFVSDDYIDTLLAGHRIAFTFSDRAGPPGDNREGVKAAFLLGADRMRRVLALPVDANKCVSADAIAALPLGLRGHLETRTLPALVPLARLVERMIPLGATIEDGEARGRLVVLSRIATGMSLDGLDDEAERFAIWAADHAAREDQANEITRQMLDQIPDDLTQRKGKLQ
;
A
#
# COMPACT_ATOMS: atom_id res chain seq x y z
N MET A 1 7.86 -25.95 9.89
CA MET A 1 7.92 -24.54 9.47
C MET A 1 7.26 -23.70 10.55
N PRO A 2 7.81 -22.53 10.90
CA PRO A 2 7.14 -21.62 11.84
C PRO A 2 5.74 -21.27 11.33
N ASP A 3 4.84 -20.97 12.26
CA ASP A 3 3.50 -20.50 11.94
C ASP A 3 3.58 -19.12 11.26
N ALA A 4 3.11 -19.01 10.01
CA ALA A 4 3.22 -17.80 9.20
C ALA A 4 2.55 -16.58 9.86
N ILE A 5 1.43 -16.80 10.57
CA ILE A 5 0.78 -15.70 11.31
C ILE A 5 1.62 -15.27 12.51
N GLN A 6 2.36 -16.18 13.15
CA GLN A 6 3.24 -15.83 14.25
C GLN A 6 4.44 -15.00 13.75
N LEU A 7 5.04 -15.39 12.64
CA LEU A 7 6.11 -14.61 11.99
C LEU A 7 5.61 -13.22 11.60
N TYR A 8 4.42 -13.13 11.01
CA TYR A 8 3.84 -11.85 10.63
C TYR A 8 3.51 -10.98 11.84
N ARG A 9 3.04 -11.56 12.95
CA ARG A 9 2.85 -10.84 14.22
C ARG A 9 4.16 -10.32 14.82
N ASP A 10 5.22 -11.10 14.72
CA ASP A 10 6.55 -10.68 15.16
C ASP A 10 7.08 -9.53 14.31
N PHE A 11 6.88 -9.61 12.99
CA PHE A 11 7.13 -8.51 12.06
C PHE A 11 6.34 -7.24 12.41
N LEU A 12 5.02 -7.34 12.61
CA LEU A 12 4.18 -6.21 13.04
C LEU A 12 4.58 -5.64 14.40
N ALA A 13 5.26 -6.43 15.25
CA ALA A 13 5.85 -5.98 16.50
C ALA A 13 7.25 -5.35 16.35
N GLY A 14 7.75 -5.20 15.11
CA GLY A 14 9.06 -4.65 14.79
C GLY A 14 10.23 -5.58 15.11
N LYS A 15 9.97 -6.89 15.30
CA LYS A 15 11.05 -7.84 15.55
C LYS A 15 11.74 -8.21 14.24
N PRO A 16 13.09 -8.25 14.21
CA PRO A 16 13.80 -8.77 13.06
C PRO A 16 13.57 -10.28 12.91
N GLY A 17 13.72 -10.77 11.69
CA GLY A 17 13.73 -12.19 11.38
C GLY A 17 14.92 -12.60 10.53
N THR A 18 14.84 -13.82 10.01
CA THR A 18 15.85 -14.43 9.13
C THR A 18 15.33 -14.46 7.70
N CYS A 19 16.10 -13.95 6.74
CA CYS A 19 15.74 -13.94 5.33
C CYS A 19 15.49 -15.37 4.84
N ILE A 20 14.33 -15.60 4.22
CA ILE A 20 13.97 -16.92 3.67
C ILE A 20 14.83 -17.34 2.47
N PHE A 21 15.54 -16.42 1.84
CA PHE A 21 16.41 -16.69 0.68
C PHE A 21 17.89 -16.82 1.04
N THR A 22 18.40 -15.89 1.84
CA THR A 22 19.83 -15.78 2.11
C THR A 22 20.22 -16.40 3.45
N GLY A 23 19.25 -16.64 4.35
CA GLY A 23 19.53 -17.07 5.73
C GLY A 23 20.11 -15.97 6.62
N GLU A 24 20.18 -14.73 6.12
CA GLU A 24 20.70 -13.59 6.86
C GLU A 24 19.75 -13.19 8.01
N GLU A 25 20.30 -12.97 9.20
CA GLU A 25 19.56 -12.46 10.36
C GLU A 25 19.41 -10.93 10.30
N GLY A 26 18.43 -10.39 11.04
CA GLY A 26 18.25 -8.93 11.11
C GLY A 26 17.37 -8.37 9.99
N CYS A 27 16.56 -9.19 9.34
CA CYS A 27 15.66 -8.75 8.27
C CYS A 27 14.40 -8.09 8.84
N HIS A 28 14.05 -6.92 8.30
CA HIS A 28 12.95 -6.07 8.78
C HIS A 28 11.84 -5.86 7.74
N ALA A 29 11.90 -6.60 6.64
CA ALA A 29 10.85 -6.63 5.63
C ALA A 29 10.22 -8.02 5.57
N PHE A 30 8.95 -8.06 5.15
CA PHE A 30 8.15 -9.27 5.13
C PHE A 30 7.40 -9.38 3.79
N VAL A 31 7.56 -10.52 3.12
CA VAL A 31 6.82 -10.84 1.90
C VAL A 31 5.51 -11.55 2.25
N THR A 32 4.41 -11.04 1.72
CA THR A 32 3.08 -11.65 1.77
C THR A 32 2.65 -12.19 0.40
N GLU A 33 1.42 -12.68 0.30
CA GLU A 33 0.83 -13.12 -0.97
C GLU A 33 0.69 -11.95 -1.98
N ASP A 34 0.51 -10.73 -1.47
CA ASP A 34 0.09 -9.58 -2.26
C ASP A 34 1.18 -8.50 -2.40
N GLU A 35 2.13 -8.45 -1.47
CA GLU A 35 3.06 -7.33 -1.34
C GLU A 35 4.30 -7.66 -0.49
N ILE A 36 5.21 -6.69 -0.38
CA ILE A 36 6.28 -6.68 0.62
C ILE A 36 6.11 -5.44 1.49
N ASP A 37 6.09 -5.64 2.81
CA ASP A 37 6.05 -4.58 3.81
C ASP A 37 7.41 -4.44 4.47
N ALA A 38 7.90 -3.20 4.62
CA ALA A 38 9.12 -2.90 5.36
C ALA A 38 8.81 -2.15 6.66
N THR A 39 9.56 -2.44 7.73
CA THR A 39 9.43 -1.80 9.05
C THR A 39 10.75 -1.18 9.51
N PHE A 40 10.70 -0.54 10.68
CA PHE A 40 11.86 0.04 11.35
C PHE A 40 13.03 -0.94 11.41
N GLY A 41 14.16 -0.55 10.82
CA GLY A 41 15.37 -1.36 10.67
C GLY A 41 15.68 -1.76 9.22
N SER A 42 14.69 -1.68 8.32
CA SER A 42 14.93 -1.77 6.87
C SER A 42 15.36 -0.41 6.31
N ARG A 43 16.26 -0.40 5.31
CA ARG A 43 16.56 0.82 4.52
C ARG A 43 15.36 1.29 3.70
N HIS A 44 14.37 0.43 3.53
CA HIS A 44 13.09 0.73 2.91
C HIS A 44 11.99 0.98 3.95
N ASP A 45 12.33 1.29 5.21
CA ASP A 45 11.34 1.71 6.20
C ASP A 45 10.41 2.77 5.60
N THR A 46 9.13 2.69 5.95
CA THR A 46 8.02 3.48 5.39
C THR A 46 7.68 3.23 3.92
N ARG A 47 8.39 2.35 3.23
CA ARG A 47 8.06 1.94 1.85
C ARG A 47 7.26 0.66 1.85
N HIS A 48 6.34 0.61 0.90
CA HIS A 48 5.49 -0.53 0.64
C HIS A 48 5.60 -0.90 -0.83
N PHE A 49 5.54 -2.20 -1.11
CA PHE A 49 5.90 -2.74 -2.42
C PHE A 49 4.83 -3.66 -2.95
N VAL A 50 4.27 -3.32 -4.10
CA VAL A 50 3.31 -4.18 -4.80
C VAL A 50 3.97 -4.94 -5.91
N TRP A 51 3.54 -6.18 -6.12
CA TRP A 51 3.96 -6.98 -7.26
C TRP A 51 3.39 -6.41 -8.56
N LEU A 52 4.21 -6.34 -9.61
CA LEU A 52 3.79 -5.84 -10.92
C LEU A 52 3.19 -6.94 -11.81
N ASP A 53 3.65 -8.18 -11.63
CA ASP A 53 3.33 -9.31 -12.50
C ASP A 53 2.46 -10.38 -11.83
N ARG A 54 2.13 -10.21 -10.53
CA ARG A 54 1.29 -11.16 -9.78
C ARG A 54 -0.15 -10.72 -9.70
N LYS A 55 -1.04 -11.71 -9.73
CA LYS A 55 -2.43 -11.50 -9.33
C LYS A 55 -2.54 -11.48 -7.81
N PRO A 56 -3.41 -10.64 -7.24
CA PRO A 56 -3.70 -10.68 -5.82
C PRO A 56 -4.08 -12.09 -5.32
N GLY A 57 -3.44 -12.54 -4.24
CA GLY A 57 -3.56 -13.85 -3.61
C GLY A 57 -2.69 -14.95 -4.21
N GLU A 58 -1.86 -14.65 -5.21
CA GLU A 58 -0.92 -15.61 -5.78
C GLU A 58 0.36 -15.69 -4.95
N ILE A 59 0.59 -16.84 -4.31
CA ILE A 59 1.83 -17.11 -3.60
C ILE A 59 2.88 -17.53 -4.62
N GLY A 60 3.91 -16.70 -4.80
CA GLY A 60 5.03 -17.06 -5.65
C GLY A 60 5.98 -18.10 -5.04
N PRO A 61 6.99 -18.55 -5.81
CA PRO A 61 7.96 -19.55 -5.36
C PRO A 61 8.77 -19.14 -4.12
N GLU A 62 8.76 -17.86 -3.79
CA GLU A 62 9.39 -17.24 -2.63
C GLU A 62 8.80 -17.71 -1.30
N GLY A 63 7.49 -17.98 -1.27
CA GLY A 63 6.74 -18.22 -0.03
C GLY A 63 6.52 -16.95 0.80
N LEU A 64 6.08 -17.14 2.05
CA LEU A 64 5.77 -16.08 3.03
C LEU A 64 6.86 -16.01 4.09
N GLY A 65 7.34 -14.83 4.45
CA GLY A 65 8.33 -14.67 5.51
C GLY A 65 9.18 -13.40 5.44
N PHE A 66 10.23 -13.36 6.26
CA PHE A 66 11.16 -12.24 6.25
C PHE A 66 12.05 -12.26 5.01
N VAL A 67 12.34 -11.07 4.48
CA VAL A 67 13.22 -10.87 3.32
C VAL A 67 14.25 -9.78 3.63
N SER A 68 15.44 -9.90 3.07
CA SER A 68 16.50 -8.90 3.22
C SER A 68 16.28 -7.73 2.27
N ASP A 69 16.83 -6.57 2.62
CA ASP A 69 16.75 -5.40 1.76
C ASP A 69 17.46 -5.63 0.40
N ASP A 70 18.54 -6.43 0.37
CA ASP A 70 19.25 -6.78 -0.88
C ASP A 70 18.37 -7.58 -1.85
N TYR A 71 17.46 -8.39 -1.31
CA TYR A 71 16.48 -9.09 -2.11
C TYR A 71 15.45 -8.11 -2.71
N ILE A 72 14.97 -7.15 -1.92
CA ILE A 72 14.07 -6.10 -2.39
C ILE A 72 14.72 -5.28 -3.52
N ASP A 73 15.99 -4.89 -3.37
CA ASP A 73 16.73 -4.18 -4.41
C ASP A 73 16.86 -5.00 -5.70
N THR A 74 17.06 -6.32 -5.57
CA THR A 74 17.11 -7.22 -6.73
C THR A 74 15.75 -7.23 -7.47
N LEU A 75 14.64 -7.29 -6.73
CA LEU A 75 13.30 -7.26 -7.31
C LEU A 75 12.97 -5.91 -7.97
N LEU A 76 13.40 -4.80 -7.37
CA LEU A 76 13.26 -3.46 -7.93
C LEU A 76 14.06 -3.30 -9.22
N ALA A 77 15.34 -3.70 -9.22
CA ALA A 77 16.19 -3.66 -10.40
C ALA A 77 15.60 -4.54 -11.53
N GLY A 78 15.01 -5.67 -11.16
CA GLY A 78 14.29 -6.56 -12.07
C GLY A 78 12.89 -6.10 -12.49
N HIS A 79 12.41 -4.95 -12.00
CA HIS A 79 11.07 -4.43 -12.24
C HIS A 79 9.97 -5.48 -11.94
N ARG A 80 10.16 -6.27 -10.88
CA ARG A 80 9.18 -7.28 -10.41
C ARG A 80 8.19 -6.70 -9.42
N ILE A 81 8.64 -5.70 -8.67
CA ILE A 81 7.84 -4.94 -7.70
C ILE A 81 7.97 -3.45 -8.02
N ALA A 82 7.00 -2.67 -7.57
CA ALA A 82 7.08 -1.22 -7.56
C ALA A 82 6.83 -0.68 -6.16
N PHE A 83 7.48 0.44 -5.86
CA PHE A 83 7.12 1.25 -4.71
C PHE A 83 5.72 1.80 -4.91
N THR A 84 4.86 1.57 -3.94
CA THR A 84 3.59 2.29 -3.84
C THR A 84 3.37 2.67 -2.39
N PHE A 85 2.79 3.84 -2.19
CA PHE A 85 2.56 4.35 -0.85
C PHE A 85 1.24 3.80 -0.29
N SER A 86 1.24 3.43 0.99
CA SER A 86 0.08 2.94 1.73
C SER A 86 -0.11 3.73 3.04
N ASP A 87 -1.31 4.29 3.22
CA ASP A 87 -1.96 4.81 4.44
C ASP A 87 -1.25 5.87 5.35
N ARG A 88 0.01 6.27 5.15
CA ARG A 88 0.71 7.33 5.95
C ARG A 88 1.21 8.60 5.19
N ALA A 89 0.38 9.20 4.33
CA ALA A 89 0.62 10.50 3.69
C ALA A 89 1.98 10.74 2.96
N GLY A 90 2.44 9.80 2.13
CA GLY A 90 3.62 9.95 1.26
C GLY A 90 3.28 10.10 -0.23
N PRO A 91 4.21 10.61 -1.08
CA PRO A 91 3.97 10.93 -2.49
C PRO A 91 3.72 9.68 -3.38
N PRO A 92 3.16 9.87 -4.59
CA PRO A 92 2.79 8.80 -5.52
C PRO A 92 3.96 7.87 -5.88
N GLY A 93 3.63 6.60 -6.15
CA GLY A 93 4.59 5.60 -6.61
C GLY A 93 5.34 6.03 -7.87
N ASP A 94 6.60 5.59 -7.98
CA ASP A 94 7.56 6.06 -8.99
C ASP A 94 7.20 5.71 -10.45
N ASN A 95 6.17 4.88 -10.69
CA ASN A 95 5.73 4.53 -12.04
C ASN A 95 4.25 4.13 -12.18
N ARG A 96 3.72 4.29 -13.41
CA ARG A 96 2.34 3.96 -13.81
C ARG A 96 1.92 2.53 -13.46
N GLU A 97 2.81 1.55 -13.69
CA GLU A 97 2.49 0.14 -13.43
C GLU A 97 2.29 -0.13 -11.93
N GLY A 98 3.09 0.50 -11.07
CA GLY A 98 2.92 0.41 -9.62
C GLY A 98 1.59 1.01 -9.16
N VAL A 99 1.18 2.15 -9.70
CA VAL A 99 -0.13 2.77 -9.39
C VAL A 99 -1.27 1.86 -9.84
N LYS A 100 -1.17 1.26 -11.03
CA LYS A 100 -2.15 0.30 -11.55
C LYS A 100 -2.24 -0.94 -10.66
N ALA A 101 -1.10 -1.53 -10.29
CA ALA A 101 -1.03 -2.69 -9.42
C ALA A 101 -1.64 -2.39 -8.04
N ALA A 102 -1.29 -1.24 -7.44
CA ALA A 102 -1.86 -0.78 -6.18
C ALA A 102 -3.39 -0.63 -6.26
N PHE A 103 -3.90 -0.05 -7.35
CA PHE A 103 -5.34 0.03 -7.59
C PHE A 103 -6.01 -1.35 -7.59
N LEU A 104 -5.44 -2.29 -8.35
CA LEU A 104 -6.01 -3.63 -8.45
C LEU A 104 -5.94 -4.38 -7.11
N LEU A 105 -4.87 -4.18 -6.35
CA LEU A 105 -4.75 -4.70 -4.99
C LEU A 105 -5.84 -4.14 -4.08
N GLY A 106 -6.04 -2.82 -4.06
CA GLY A 106 -7.10 -2.19 -3.27
C GLY A 106 -8.50 -2.66 -3.66
N ALA A 107 -8.75 -2.78 -4.96
CA ALA A 107 -10.00 -3.34 -5.48
C ALA A 107 -10.22 -4.78 -4.99
N ASP A 108 -9.19 -5.64 -5.07
CA ASP A 108 -9.27 -7.02 -4.63
C ASP A 108 -9.48 -7.14 -3.11
N ARG A 109 -8.78 -6.34 -2.31
CA ARG A 109 -8.94 -6.29 -0.85
C ARG A 109 -10.37 -5.95 -0.44
N MET A 110 -10.93 -4.87 -1.00
CA MET A 110 -12.31 -4.50 -0.72
C MET A 110 -13.30 -5.58 -1.19
N ARG A 111 -13.04 -6.17 -2.36
CA ARG A 111 -13.84 -7.28 -2.89
C ARG A 111 -13.85 -8.48 -1.94
N ARG A 112 -12.69 -8.87 -1.39
CA ARG A 112 -12.57 -9.97 -0.42
C ARG A 112 -13.33 -9.67 0.86
N VAL A 113 -13.20 -8.46 1.40
CA VAL A 113 -13.94 -8.04 2.61
C VAL A 113 -15.45 -8.10 2.38
N LEU A 114 -15.94 -7.55 1.27
CA LEU A 114 -17.37 -7.55 0.94
C LEU A 114 -17.92 -8.94 0.60
N ALA A 115 -17.05 -9.88 0.18
CA ALA A 115 -17.41 -11.27 -0.09
C ALA A 115 -17.39 -12.18 1.15
N LEU A 116 -16.99 -11.67 2.33
CA LEU A 116 -16.99 -12.46 3.56
C LEU A 116 -18.40 -13.01 3.85
N PRO A 117 -18.53 -14.29 4.25
CA PRO A 117 -19.81 -14.85 4.63
C PRO A 117 -20.35 -14.13 5.87
N VAL A 118 -21.61 -13.71 5.79
CA VAL A 118 -22.31 -13.03 6.90
C VAL A 118 -23.47 -13.86 7.42
N ASP A 119 -23.71 -13.77 8.72
CA ASP A 119 -24.88 -14.33 9.38
C ASP A 119 -26.16 -13.49 9.13
N ALA A 120 -27.26 -13.89 9.76
CA ALA A 120 -28.54 -13.18 9.69
C ALA A 120 -28.46 -11.72 10.21
N ASN A 121 -27.50 -11.44 11.11
CA ASN A 121 -27.26 -10.11 11.68
C ASN A 121 -26.22 -9.29 10.90
N LYS A 122 -25.77 -9.78 9.73
CA LYS A 122 -24.72 -9.15 8.92
C LYS A 122 -23.35 -9.12 9.61
N CYS A 123 -23.10 -10.09 10.48
CA CYS A 123 -21.83 -10.28 11.17
C CYS A 123 -20.98 -11.37 10.51
N VAL A 124 -19.67 -11.17 10.54
CA VAL A 124 -18.63 -12.08 10.05
C VAL A 124 -17.98 -12.78 11.25
N SER A 125 -17.69 -14.08 11.12
CA SER A 125 -16.97 -14.84 12.16
C SER A 125 -15.46 -14.58 12.15
N ALA A 126 -14.82 -14.79 13.30
CA ALA A 126 -13.36 -14.73 13.41
C ALA A 126 -12.65 -15.69 12.44
N ASP A 127 -13.20 -16.89 12.22
CA ASP A 127 -12.62 -17.88 11.29
C ASP A 127 -12.66 -17.39 9.83
N ALA A 128 -13.72 -16.71 9.42
CA ALA A 128 -13.82 -16.14 8.08
C ALA A 128 -12.80 -15.01 7.87
N ILE A 129 -12.53 -14.20 8.90
CA ILE A 129 -11.47 -13.19 8.88
C ILE A 129 -10.10 -13.85 8.84
N ALA A 130 -9.88 -14.93 9.62
CA ALA A 130 -8.62 -15.65 9.67
C ALA A 130 -8.24 -16.34 8.33
N ALA A 131 -9.22 -16.54 7.45
CA ALA A 131 -9.01 -17.09 6.11
C ALA A 131 -8.61 -16.04 5.05
N LEU A 132 -8.59 -14.74 5.39
CA LEU A 132 -8.11 -13.70 4.49
C LEU A 132 -6.58 -13.76 4.32
N PRO A 133 -6.02 -13.15 3.25
CA PRO A 133 -4.57 -13.00 3.08
C PRO A 133 -3.91 -12.29 4.27
N LEU A 134 -2.64 -12.61 4.56
CA LEU A 134 -1.95 -12.14 5.76
C LEU A 134 -1.90 -10.62 5.87
N GLY A 135 -1.57 -9.91 4.79
CA GLY A 135 -1.54 -8.43 4.77
C GLY A 135 -2.90 -7.83 5.13
N LEU A 136 -3.97 -8.34 4.50
CA LEU A 136 -5.34 -7.89 4.79
C LEU A 136 -5.78 -8.23 6.22
N ARG A 137 -5.35 -9.38 6.76
CA ARG A 137 -5.57 -9.73 8.16
C ARG A 137 -4.85 -8.77 9.09
N GLY A 138 -3.62 -8.35 8.78
CA GLY A 138 -2.88 -7.35 9.55
C GLY A 138 -3.65 -6.04 9.72
N HIS A 139 -4.33 -5.57 8.67
CA HIS A 139 -5.17 -4.37 8.73
C HIS A 139 -6.49 -4.57 9.51
N LEU A 140 -7.07 -5.77 9.47
CA LEU A 140 -8.40 -6.04 10.04
C LEU A 140 -8.35 -6.63 11.46
N GLU A 141 -7.35 -7.43 11.79
CA GLU A 141 -7.17 -8.04 13.11
C GLU A 141 -6.61 -7.01 14.10
N THR A 142 -7.44 -6.60 15.06
CA THR A 142 -6.90 -6.08 16.33
C THR A 142 -6.42 -7.25 17.18
N ARG A 143 -5.46 -7.02 18.09
CA ARG A 143 -4.92 -8.04 19.04
C ARG A 143 -6.00 -8.91 19.70
N THR A 144 -7.23 -8.40 19.83
CA THR A 144 -8.43 -9.17 20.15
C THR A 144 -9.57 -8.75 19.22
N LEU A 145 -10.00 -9.65 18.34
CA LEU A 145 -11.27 -9.52 17.61
C LEU A 145 -12.40 -10.17 18.43
N PRO A 146 -13.58 -9.56 18.51
CA PRO A 146 -14.75 -10.25 19.04
C PRO A 146 -15.13 -11.43 18.13
N ALA A 147 -15.82 -12.42 18.69
CA ALA A 147 -16.19 -13.65 17.96
C ALA A 147 -17.01 -13.39 16.69
N LEU A 148 -17.80 -12.30 16.69
CA LEU A 148 -18.58 -11.82 15.56
C LEU A 148 -18.33 -10.32 15.37
N VAL A 149 -18.02 -9.93 14.13
CA VAL A 149 -17.73 -8.55 13.74
C VAL A 149 -18.73 -8.11 12.68
N PRO A 150 -19.46 -6.99 12.85
CA PRO A 150 -20.34 -6.49 11.80
C PRO A 150 -19.55 -6.18 10.53
N LEU A 151 -20.02 -6.63 9.35
CA LEU A 151 -19.34 -6.41 8.08
C LEU A 151 -19.06 -4.92 7.83
N ALA A 152 -20.03 -4.05 8.17
CA ALA A 152 -19.88 -2.60 8.06
C ALA A 152 -18.64 -2.07 8.81
N ARG A 153 -18.29 -2.65 9.97
CA ARG A 153 -17.09 -2.24 10.72
C ARG A 153 -15.79 -2.65 10.03
N LEU A 154 -15.79 -3.80 9.35
CA LEU A 154 -14.64 -4.22 8.54
C LEU A 154 -14.49 -3.29 7.33
N VAL A 155 -15.59 -2.97 6.65
CA VAL A 155 -15.60 -2.02 5.51
C VAL A 155 -15.11 -0.64 5.95
N GLU A 156 -15.58 -0.12 7.10
CA GLU A 156 -15.14 1.16 7.65
C GLU A 156 -13.62 1.22 7.87
N ARG A 157 -13.00 0.13 8.33
CA ARG A 157 -11.53 0.05 8.52
C ARG A 157 -10.74 0.10 7.21
N MET A 158 -11.37 -0.29 6.10
CA MET A 158 -10.76 -0.26 4.77
C MET A 158 -10.92 1.12 4.09
N ILE A 159 -11.67 2.05 4.70
CA ILE A 159 -11.83 3.40 4.15
C ILE A 159 -10.53 4.19 4.36
N PRO A 160 -9.92 4.71 3.29
CA PRO A 160 -8.62 5.39 3.33
C PRO A 160 -8.73 6.81 3.90
N LEU A 161 -8.81 6.95 5.23
CA LEU A 161 -8.85 8.26 5.88
C LEU A 161 -7.49 8.96 5.74
N GLY A 162 -7.42 9.97 4.86
CA GLY A 162 -6.21 10.78 4.65
C GLY A 162 -5.31 10.32 3.49
N ALA A 163 -5.75 9.37 2.67
CA ALA A 163 -5.08 9.06 1.42
C ALA A 163 -5.13 10.25 0.45
N THR A 164 -4.07 10.42 -0.32
CA THR A 164 -4.02 11.41 -1.39
C THR A 164 -4.89 10.97 -2.57
N ILE A 165 -5.16 11.88 -3.50
CA ILE A 165 -5.98 11.56 -4.68
C ILE A 165 -5.27 10.61 -5.65
N GLU A 166 -3.94 10.49 -5.54
CA GLU A 166 -3.08 9.60 -6.32
C GLU A 166 -2.87 8.22 -5.69
N ASP A 167 -3.39 7.99 -4.48
CA ASP A 167 -3.29 6.69 -3.82
C ASP A 167 -4.13 5.65 -4.58
N GLY A 168 -3.43 4.81 -5.34
CA GLY A 168 -4.03 3.77 -6.15
C GLY A 168 -4.82 2.77 -5.31
N GLU A 169 -4.26 2.32 -4.19
CA GLU A 169 -4.92 1.31 -3.37
C GLU A 169 -6.22 1.85 -2.76
N ALA A 170 -6.16 3.04 -2.17
CA ALA A 170 -7.32 3.77 -1.68
C ALA A 170 -8.39 3.93 -2.77
N ARG A 171 -7.99 4.34 -3.98
CA ARG A 171 -8.89 4.51 -5.12
C ARG A 171 -9.56 3.19 -5.50
N GLY A 172 -8.80 2.10 -5.61
CA GLY A 172 -9.31 0.77 -5.92
C GLY A 172 -10.37 0.30 -4.93
N ARG A 173 -10.10 0.48 -3.63
CA ARG A 173 -11.06 0.17 -2.54
C ARG A 173 -12.37 0.94 -2.72
N LEU A 174 -12.30 2.25 -2.98
CA LEU A 174 -13.47 3.12 -3.13
C LEU A 174 -14.30 2.80 -4.40
N VAL A 175 -13.65 2.46 -5.51
CA VAL A 175 -14.33 2.08 -6.75
C VAL A 175 -15.16 0.82 -6.56
N VAL A 176 -14.58 -0.22 -5.95
CA VAL A 176 -15.30 -1.48 -5.68
C VAL A 176 -16.46 -1.25 -4.72
N LEU A 177 -16.23 -0.53 -3.62
CA LEU A 177 -17.29 -0.20 -2.66
C LEU A 177 -18.45 0.54 -3.35
N SER A 178 -18.12 1.53 -4.19
CA SER A 178 -19.11 2.34 -4.91
C SER A 178 -19.91 1.51 -5.91
N ARG A 179 -19.26 0.67 -6.72
CA ARG A 179 -19.93 -0.20 -7.70
C ARG A 179 -20.86 -1.19 -7.03
N ILE A 180 -20.43 -1.82 -5.93
CA ILE A 180 -21.28 -2.76 -5.19
C ILE A 180 -22.48 -2.02 -4.56
N ALA A 181 -22.26 -0.82 -3.99
CA ALA A 181 -23.33 -0.02 -3.41
C ALA A 181 -24.40 0.41 -4.44
N THR A 182 -24.00 0.61 -5.71
CA THR A 182 -24.91 0.98 -6.81
C THR A 182 -25.42 -0.22 -7.61
N GLY A 183 -25.04 -1.46 -7.25
CA GLY A 183 -25.42 -2.66 -7.98
C GLY A 183 -24.78 -2.79 -9.37
N MET A 184 -23.67 -2.11 -9.62
CA MET A 184 -22.91 -2.18 -10.87
C MET A 184 -21.97 -3.39 -10.90
N SER A 185 -21.69 -3.87 -12.11
CA SER A 185 -20.71 -4.95 -12.32
C SER A 185 -19.29 -4.50 -11.94
N LEU A 186 -18.47 -5.46 -11.50
CA LEU A 186 -17.02 -5.30 -11.29
C LEU A 186 -16.21 -5.57 -12.56
N ASP A 187 -16.85 -5.78 -13.72
CA ASP A 187 -16.14 -5.94 -14.98
C ASP A 187 -15.40 -4.64 -15.39
N GLY A 188 -14.24 -4.78 -16.04
CA GLY A 188 -13.46 -3.65 -16.52
C GLY A 188 -12.72 -2.87 -15.42
N LEU A 189 -12.44 -3.48 -14.27
CA LEU A 189 -11.58 -2.89 -13.25
C LEU A 189 -10.15 -2.67 -13.76
N ASP A 190 -9.63 -3.56 -14.61
CA ASP A 190 -8.31 -3.38 -15.24
C ASP A 190 -8.25 -2.11 -16.11
N ASP A 191 -9.29 -1.84 -16.90
CA ASP A 191 -9.35 -0.62 -17.71
C ASP A 191 -9.49 0.64 -16.85
N GLU A 192 -10.17 0.54 -15.69
CA GLU A 192 -10.28 1.65 -14.76
C GLU A 192 -8.96 1.91 -14.02
N ALA A 193 -8.27 0.85 -13.61
CA ALA A 193 -6.93 0.92 -13.05
C ALA A 193 -5.96 1.59 -14.04
N GLU A 194 -6.04 1.21 -15.32
CA GLU A 194 -5.24 1.79 -16.39
C GLU A 194 -5.50 3.30 -16.57
N ARG A 195 -6.78 3.69 -16.66
CA ARG A 195 -7.17 5.11 -16.76
C ARG A 195 -6.70 5.91 -15.54
N PHE A 196 -6.83 5.33 -14.35
CA PHE A 196 -6.39 5.98 -13.12
C PHE A 196 -4.87 6.15 -13.10
N ALA A 197 -4.11 5.12 -13.47
CA ALA A 197 -2.65 5.18 -13.50
C ALA A 197 -2.12 6.20 -14.52
N ILE A 198 -2.75 6.31 -15.70
CA ILE A 198 -2.46 7.39 -16.66
C ILE A 198 -2.71 8.76 -16.03
N TRP A 199 -3.88 8.93 -15.42
CA TRP A 199 -4.25 10.20 -14.81
C TRP A 199 -3.31 10.59 -13.67
N ALA A 200 -2.93 9.65 -12.80
CA ALA A 200 -2.02 9.89 -11.68
C ALA A 200 -0.62 10.28 -12.17
N ALA A 201 -0.10 9.61 -13.21
CA ALA A 201 1.17 9.96 -13.82
C ALA A 201 1.14 11.37 -14.45
N ASP A 202 0.06 11.69 -15.18
CA ASP A 202 -0.14 13.02 -15.76
C ASP A 202 -0.26 14.11 -14.67
N HIS A 203 -0.89 13.79 -13.54
CA HIS A 203 -1.05 14.72 -12.43
C HIS A 203 0.28 15.01 -11.75
N ALA A 204 1.03 13.97 -11.39
CA ALA A 204 2.35 14.09 -10.78
C ALA A 204 3.31 14.91 -11.66
N ALA A 205 3.33 14.66 -12.97
CA ALA A 205 4.17 15.43 -13.90
C ALA A 205 3.81 16.93 -13.95
N ARG A 206 2.53 17.28 -13.79
CA ARG A 206 2.09 18.69 -13.73
C ARG A 206 2.45 19.34 -12.40
N GLU A 207 2.34 18.62 -11.30
CA GLU A 207 2.76 19.11 -9.98
C GLU A 207 4.27 19.34 -9.93
N ASP A 208 5.08 18.42 -10.45
CA ASP A 208 6.52 18.60 -10.56
C ASP A 208 6.90 19.82 -11.39
N GLN A 209 6.22 20.02 -12.53
CA GLN A 209 6.41 21.20 -13.35
C GLN A 209 6.05 22.49 -12.60
N ALA A 210 4.93 22.50 -11.87
CA ALA A 210 4.50 23.65 -11.08
C ALA A 210 5.47 23.94 -9.91
N ASN A 211 5.99 22.90 -9.25
CA ASN A 211 6.98 23.00 -8.19
C ASN A 211 8.31 23.55 -8.71
N GLU A 212 8.75 23.11 -9.89
CA GLU A 212 9.96 23.62 -10.53
C GLU A 212 9.81 25.09 -10.95
N ILE A 213 8.66 25.47 -11.53
CA ILE A 213 8.37 26.89 -11.81
C ILE A 213 8.40 27.71 -10.52
N THR A 214 7.81 27.20 -9.44
CA THR A 214 7.79 27.87 -8.14
C THR A 214 9.20 28.04 -7.57
N ARG A 215 10.04 27.00 -7.65
CA ARG A 215 11.45 27.04 -7.24
C ARG A 215 12.23 28.07 -8.04
N GLN A 216 12.09 28.06 -9.37
CA GLN A 216 12.73 29.05 -10.25
C GLN A 216 12.27 30.49 -9.95
N MET A 217 10.99 30.69 -9.62
CA MET A 217 10.49 31.99 -9.19
C MET A 217 11.08 32.42 -7.85
N LEU A 218 11.20 31.51 -6.88
CA LEU A 218 11.82 31.80 -5.58
C LEU A 218 13.31 32.12 -5.70
N ASP A 219 14.04 31.41 -6.56
CA ASP A 219 15.47 31.66 -6.84
C ASP A 219 15.71 33.00 -7.56
N GLN A 220 14.69 33.53 -8.24
CA GLN A 220 14.72 34.84 -8.90
C GLN A 220 14.30 36.01 -7.99
N ILE A 221 13.85 35.75 -6.76
CA ILE A 221 13.63 36.81 -5.78
C ILE A 221 15.01 37.31 -5.32
N PRO A 222 15.40 38.56 -5.62
CA PRO A 222 16.67 39.10 -5.15
C PRO A 222 16.70 39.11 -3.61
N ASP A 223 17.89 38.95 -3.04
CA ASP A 223 18.25 39.14 -1.62
C ASP A 223 18.06 40.61 -1.15
N ASP A 224 16.93 41.24 -1.51
CA ASP A 224 16.63 42.66 -1.26
C ASP A 224 16.34 42.96 0.22
N LEU A 225 16.33 41.94 1.08
CA LEU A 225 16.26 42.09 2.53
C LEU A 225 17.63 42.18 3.21
N THR A 226 18.73 41.87 2.52
CA THR A 226 20.08 41.95 3.08
C THR A 226 20.76 43.29 2.80
N GLN A 227 20.33 44.05 1.79
CA GLN A 227 20.93 45.36 1.45
C GLN A 227 20.25 46.59 2.08
N ARG A 228 19.04 46.48 2.66
CA ARG A 228 18.33 47.63 3.27
C ARG A 228 18.80 48.02 4.68
N LYS A 229 19.73 47.29 5.32
CA LYS A 229 20.33 47.71 6.60
C LYS A 229 21.52 48.67 6.47
N GLY A 230 21.97 49.01 5.26
CA GLY A 230 23.19 49.79 5.03
C GLY A 230 23.01 51.30 4.77
N LYS A 231 21.79 51.84 4.71
CA LYS A 231 21.55 53.26 4.39
C LYS A 231 20.46 53.88 5.24
N LEU A 232 20.73 54.04 6.52
CA LEU A 232 20.16 55.10 7.35
C LEU A 232 21.35 55.76 8.05
N GLN A 233 21.96 56.71 7.32
CA GLN A 233 22.76 57.80 7.90
C GLN A 233 21.83 58.97 8.16
#